data_AF-A0AAT9LKS0-F1
#
_entry.id   AF-A0AAT9LKS0-F1
#
_cell.length_a   1.000
_cell.length_b   1.000
_cell.length_c   1.000
_cell.angle_alpha   90.00
_cell.angle_beta   90.00
_cell.angle_gamma   90.00
#
_symmetry.space_group_name_H-M   'P 1'
#
loop_
_entity.id
_entity.type
_entity.pdbx_description
1 polymer ?
#
loop_
_entity_poly.entity_id
_entity_poly.type
_entity_poly.pdbx_seq_one_letter_code
_entity_poly.pdbx_strand_id
1 'polypeptide(L)'
;MSTEQSECTDCDPEIVDCLQCKADGVDAQAKYNDANLPDLRAARTQYDTTRGDYRTARHSVALEVQELRHQAKLLVERVRCLIKQEHVVHRLDEAYGIVEEQLRECGCDQGCCVHDSGDFDTNTHGLDDKGLADRIADYQRRVDAAKACFTDLVKEPAALVARVADIKTELSGIQADLSGDPAKTDLKELYARARVAAQHVHVVWRGFKQTNDFVDCLCRALTVWSKGVAAIAILLGEQAVRKCHADARKARCVYLRTNTVKEVLAVYDRLVSHHGCEDDDLAPEES
;
A
#
# COMPACT_ATOMS: atom_id res chain seq x y z
N MET A 1 -17.51 -39.08 -46.83
CA MET A 1 -17.93 -39.32 -45.43
C MET A 1 -16.88 -40.20 -44.81
N SER A 2 -15.84 -39.57 -44.25
CA SER A 2 -14.79 -40.26 -43.51
C SER A 2 -15.23 -40.23 -42.05
N THR A 3 -15.48 -41.40 -41.49
CA THR A 3 -15.71 -41.60 -40.06
C THR A 3 -14.42 -41.27 -39.32
N GLU A 4 -14.41 -40.10 -38.67
CA GLU A 4 -13.49 -39.80 -37.56
C GLU A 4 -13.68 -40.89 -36.50
N GLN A 5 -12.69 -41.77 -36.38
CA GLN A 5 -12.54 -42.60 -35.20
C GLN A 5 -12.29 -41.66 -34.02
N SER A 6 -13.27 -41.60 -33.13
CA SER A 6 -13.18 -40.92 -31.85
C SER A 6 -12.07 -41.55 -31.02
N GLU A 7 -10.87 -40.98 -31.11
CA GLU A 7 -9.89 -41.09 -30.05
C GLU A 7 -10.53 -40.49 -28.80
N CYS A 8 -10.68 -41.27 -27.72
CA CYS A 8 -10.98 -40.73 -26.40
C CYS A 8 -9.73 -39.99 -25.88
N THR A 9 -9.42 -38.83 -26.46
CA THR A 9 -8.40 -37.89 -25.97
C THR A 9 -8.77 -37.27 -24.62
N ASP A 10 -10.03 -37.47 -24.17
CA ASP A 10 -10.59 -36.94 -22.92
C ASP A 10 -10.24 -37.75 -21.65
N CYS A 11 -9.56 -38.90 -21.78
CA CYS A 11 -9.21 -39.78 -20.65
C CYS A 11 -7.73 -39.69 -20.25
N ASP A 12 -7.17 -38.48 -20.18
CA ASP A 12 -5.86 -38.25 -19.57
C ASP A 12 -6.01 -37.88 -18.07
N PRO A 13 -5.59 -38.75 -17.13
CA PRO A 13 -5.62 -38.45 -15.71
C PRO A 13 -4.88 -37.18 -15.32
N GLU A 14 -3.88 -36.74 -16.09
CA GLU A 14 -3.14 -35.51 -15.82
C GLU A 14 -4.02 -34.26 -15.95
N ILE A 15 -5.09 -34.32 -16.77
CA ILE A 15 -6.07 -33.24 -16.89
C ILE A 15 -6.85 -33.05 -15.58
N VAL A 16 -7.19 -34.15 -14.89
CA VAL A 16 -7.92 -34.11 -13.62
C VAL A 16 -7.08 -33.41 -12.54
N ASP A 17 -5.79 -33.76 -12.44
CA ASP A 17 -4.86 -33.10 -11.52
C ASP A 17 -4.69 -31.62 -11.87
N CYS A 18 -4.62 -31.27 -13.16
CA CYS A 18 -4.57 -29.87 -13.60
C CYS A 18 -5.81 -29.07 -13.19
N LEU A 19 -7.01 -29.66 -13.29
CA LEU A 19 -8.25 -29.00 -12.88
C LEU A 19 -8.31 -28.83 -11.36
N GLN A 20 -7.90 -29.85 -10.59
CA GLN A 20 -7.84 -29.76 -9.13
C GLN A 20 -6.85 -28.66 -8.68
N CYS A 21 -5.65 -28.61 -9.26
CA CYS A 21 -4.68 -27.57 -8.91
C CYS A 21 -5.17 -26.16 -9.24
N LYS A 22 -5.92 -25.98 -10.34
CA LYS A 22 -6.59 -24.71 -10.65
C LYS A 22 -7.65 -24.34 -9.61
N ALA A 23 -8.43 -25.31 -9.14
CA ALA A 23 -9.43 -25.09 -8.09
C ALA A 23 -8.77 -24.65 -6.77
N ASP A 24 -7.65 -25.27 -6.38
CA ASP A 24 -6.87 -24.88 -5.21
C ASP A 24 -6.35 -23.44 -5.33
N GLY A 25 -5.94 -23.03 -6.54
CA GLY A 25 -5.57 -21.64 -6.84
C GLY A 25 -6.70 -20.64 -6.65
N VAL A 26 -7.91 -20.97 -7.14
CA VAL A 26 -9.10 -20.13 -6.97
C VAL A 26 -9.50 -20.04 -5.49
N ASP A 27 -9.43 -21.14 -4.75
CA ASP A 27 -9.71 -21.16 -3.31
C ASP A 27 -8.71 -20.28 -2.53
N ALA A 28 -7.42 -20.34 -2.85
CA ALA A 28 -6.41 -19.47 -2.24
C ALA A 28 -6.67 -17.98 -2.52
N GLN A 29 -7.04 -17.63 -3.76
CA GLN A 29 -7.47 -16.28 -4.13
C GLN A 29 -8.69 -15.82 -3.33
N ALA A 30 -9.72 -16.66 -3.25
CA ALA A 30 -10.96 -16.37 -2.55
C ALA A 30 -10.70 -16.12 -1.06
N LYS A 31 -9.94 -17.00 -0.40
CA LYS A 31 -9.59 -16.86 1.03
C LYS A 31 -8.87 -15.55 1.32
N TYR A 32 -7.91 -15.16 0.47
CA TYR A 32 -7.20 -13.90 0.67
C TYR A 32 -8.12 -12.69 0.45
N ASN A 33 -8.99 -12.73 -0.55
CA ASN A 33 -9.98 -11.69 -0.80
C ASN A 33 -10.98 -11.57 0.37
N ASP A 34 -11.53 -12.68 0.85
CA ASP A 34 -12.48 -12.71 1.96
C ASP A 34 -11.91 -12.08 3.23
N ALA A 35 -10.61 -12.29 3.49
CA ALA A 35 -9.91 -11.69 4.62
C ALA A 35 -9.73 -10.16 4.51
N ASN A 36 -9.65 -9.61 3.28
CA ASN A 36 -9.30 -8.20 3.06
C ASN A 36 -10.47 -7.32 2.58
N LEU A 37 -11.51 -7.91 1.96
CA LEU A 37 -12.67 -7.19 1.44
C LEU A 37 -13.43 -6.38 2.51
N PRO A 38 -13.63 -6.86 3.75
CA PRO A 38 -14.29 -6.06 4.78
C PRO A 38 -13.57 -4.74 5.04
N ASP A 39 -12.23 -4.78 5.17
CA ASP A 39 -11.41 -3.60 5.39
C ASP A 39 -11.47 -2.63 4.20
N LEU A 40 -11.40 -3.14 2.97
CA LEU A 40 -11.50 -2.30 1.76
C LEU A 40 -12.87 -1.64 1.63
N ARG A 41 -13.95 -2.33 1.99
CA ARG A 41 -15.31 -1.75 2.01
C ARG A 41 -15.43 -0.66 3.07
N ALA A 42 -14.91 -0.92 4.28
CA ALA A 42 -14.87 0.08 5.35
C ALA A 42 -14.04 1.30 4.93
N ALA A 43 -12.87 1.09 4.33
CA ALA A 43 -11.99 2.14 3.83
C ALA A 43 -12.67 2.96 2.72
N ARG A 44 -13.47 2.34 1.85
CA ARG A 44 -14.26 3.07 0.85
C ARG A 44 -15.26 4.02 1.49
N THR A 45 -15.99 3.57 2.50
CA THR A 45 -16.90 4.44 3.27
C THR A 45 -16.14 5.57 3.96
N GLN A 46 -15.01 5.25 4.59
CA GLN A 46 -14.15 6.26 5.23
C GLN A 46 -13.63 7.28 4.22
N TYR A 47 -13.26 6.88 3.01
CA TYR A 47 -12.83 7.79 1.96
C TYR A 47 -13.93 8.81 1.62
N ASP A 48 -15.15 8.32 1.38
CA ASP A 48 -16.26 9.16 0.96
C ASP A 48 -16.67 10.17 2.06
N THR A 49 -16.55 9.79 3.33
CA THR A 49 -16.77 10.67 4.49
C THR A 49 -15.60 11.65 4.70
N THR A 50 -14.37 11.14 4.79
CA THR A 50 -13.16 11.91 5.13
C THR A 50 -12.91 13.07 4.17
N ARG A 51 -13.14 12.88 2.87
CA ARG A 51 -12.98 13.98 1.89
C ARG A 51 -13.92 15.16 2.15
N GLY A 52 -15.13 14.88 2.63
CA GLY A 52 -16.12 15.89 3.00
C GLY A 52 -15.74 16.57 4.32
N ASP A 53 -15.35 15.77 5.31
CA ASP A 53 -14.96 16.24 6.63
C ASP A 53 -13.72 17.14 6.55
N TYR A 54 -12.70 16.75 5.77
CA TYR A 54 -11.51 17.57 5.58
C TYR A 54 -11.83 18.91 4.94
N ARG A 55 -12.68 18.94 3.91
CA ARG A 55 -13.14 20.19 3.28
C ARG A 55 -13.83 21.09 4.31
N THR A 56 -14.72 20.52 5.12
CA THR A 56 -15.44 21.25 6.17
C THR A 56 -14.49 21.79 7.23
N ALA A 57 -13.58 20.96 7.76
CA ALA A 57 -12.58 21.34 8.75
C ALA A 57 -11.64 22.45 8.23
N ARG A 58 -11.16 22.32 6.98
CA ARG A 58 -10.32 23.33 6.34
C ARG A 58 -11.05 24.66 6.17
N HIS A 59 -12.33 24.62 5.81
CA HIS A 59 -13.14 25.82 5.69
C HIS A 59 -13.42 26.48 7.05
N SER A 60 -13.75 25.69 8.08
CA SER A 60 -14.09 26.22 9.40
C SER A 60 -12.92 26.91 10.09
N VAL A 61 -11.69 26.42 9.90
CA VAL A 61 -10.48 27.01 10.49
C VAL A 61 -9.76 28.00 9.58
N ALA A 62 -10.22 28.23 8.34
CA ALA A 62 -9.48 29.02 7.36
C ALA A 62 -9.21 30.47 7.82
N LEU A 63 -10.24 31.15 8.32
CA LEU A 63 -10.12 32.53 8.83
C LEU A 63 -9.24 32.57 10.08
N GLU A 64 -9.41 31.59 10.98
CA GLU A 64 -8.60 31.50 12.19
C GLU A 64 -7.12 31.29 11.86
N VAL A 65 -6.78 30.42 10.91
CA VAL A 65 -5.39 30.25 10.46
C VAL A 65 -4.83 31.53 9.84
N GLN A 66 -5.61 32.30 9.09
CA GLN A 66 -5.15 33.60 8.56
C GLN A 66 -4.85 34.59 9.69
N GLU A 67 -5.70 34.63 10.71
CA GLU A 67 -5.49 35.45 11.90
C GLU A 67 -4.25 35.00 12.69
N LEU A 68 -4.10 33.69 12.94
CA LEU A 68 -2.92 33.13 13.61
C LEU A 68 -1.62 33.44 12.86
N ARG A 69 -1.64 33.46 11.52
CA ARG A 69 -0.48 33.90 10.71
C ARG A 69 -0.12 35.35 10.99
N HIS A 70 -1.12 36.22 11.07
CA HIS A 70 -0.90 37.62 11.38
C HIS A 70 -0.37 37.79 12.81
N GLN A 71 -1.01 37.12 13.78
CA GLN A 71 -0.61 37.16 15.19
C GLN A 71 0.81 36.64 15.40
N ALA A 72 1.16 35.48 14.83
CA ALA A 72 2.50 34.93 14.94
C ALA A 72 3.55 35.89 14.37
N LYS A 73 3.29 36.49 13.20
CA LYS A 73 4.19 37.49 12.60
C LYS A 73 4.37 38.72 13.51
N LEU A 74 3.27 39.28 14.01
CA LEU A 74 3.31 40.43 14.91
C LEU A 74 4.06 40.11 16.20
N LEU A 75 3.86 38.91 16.75
CA LEU A 75 4.48 38.48 17.99
C LEU A 75 5.99 38.31 17.83
N VAL A 76 6.44 37.69 16.73
CA VAL A 76 7.87 37.58 16.39
C VAL A 76 8.51 38.98 16.31
N GLU A 77 7.90 39.92 15.57
CA GLU A 77 8.43 41.28 15.44
C GLU A 77 8.40 42.04 16.77
N ARG A 78 7.36 41.86 17.58
CA ARG A 78 7.26 42.53 18.88
C ARG A 78 8.35 42.05 19.84
N VAL A 79 8.61 40.74 19.92
CA VAL A 79 9.69 40.20 20.77
C VAL A 79 11.05 40.63 20.22
N ARG A 80 11.25 40.60 18.89
CA ARG A 80 12.47 41.08 18.23
C ARG A 80 12.82 42.51 18.67
N CYS A 81 11.85 43.42 18.61
CA CYS A 81 12.05 44.83 18.97
C CYS A 81 12.46 45.05 20.45
N LEU A 82 12.18 44.10 21.35
CA LEU A 82 12.61 44.18 22.74
C LEU A 82 14.05 43.71 22.94
N ILE A 83 14.59 42.91 22.03
CA ILE A 83 15.98 42.47 22.05
C ILE A 83 16.85 43.61 21.49
N LYS A 84 17.47 44.37 22.39
CA LYS A 84 18.29 45.55 22.03
C LYS A 84 19.49 45.25 21.12
N GLN A 85 19.94 43.99 21.08
CA GLN A 85 21.14 43.57 20.37
C GLN A 85 20.77 42.84 19.08
N GLU A 86 20.82 43.53 17.95
CA GLU A 86 20.44 42.95 16.64
C GLU A 86 21.25 41.69 16.29
N HIS A 87 22.54 41.64 16.68
CA HIS A 87 23.37 40.45 16.45
C HIS A 87 22.85 39.21 17.19
N VAL A 88 22.17 39.36 18.33
CA VAL A 88 21.55 38.25 19.06
C VAL A 88 20.38 37.69 18.26
N VAL A 89 19.54 38.57 17.71
CA VAL A 89 18.41 38.18 16.84
C VAL A 89 18.92 37.39 15.63
N HIS A 90 19.92 37.91 14.93
CA HIS A 90 20.51 37.21 13.78
C HIS A 90 21.04 35.81 14.15
N ARG A 91 21.71 35.67 15.29
CA ARG A 91 22.21 34.36 15.76
C ARG A 91 21.09 33.40 16.12
N LEU A 92 19.97 33.90 16.66
CA LEU A 92 18.79 33.08 16.94
C LEU A 92 18.10 32.63 15.64
N ASP A 93 17.98 33.51 14.65
CA ASP A 93 17.45 33.15 13.33
C ASP A 93 18.33 32.12 12.62
N GLU A 94 19.66 32.28 12.66
CA GLU A 94 20.62 31.31 12.12
C GLU A 94 20.50 29.95 12.83
N ALA A 95 20.45 29.95 14.17
CA ALA A 95 20.27 28.72 14.95
C ALA A 95 18.93 28.05 14.65
N TYR A 96 17.86 28.84 14.52
CA TYR A 96 16.54 28.33 14.15
C TYR A 96 16.55 27.72 12.75
N GLY A 97 17.20 28.35 11.77
CA GLY A 97 17.31 27.82 10.41
C GLY A 97 18.01 26.45 10.35
N ILE A 98 19.07 26.26 11.14
CA ILE A 98 19.75 24.96 11.27
C ILE A 98 18.79 23.89 11.83
N VAL A 99 18.03 24.22 12.88
CA VAL A 99 17.07 23.28 13.47
C VAL A 99 15.92 22.99 12.51
N GLU A 100 15.43 23.99 11.78
CA GLU A 100 14.37 23.82 10.78
C GLU A 100 14.81 22.87 9.65
N GLU A 101 16.06 22.99 9.19
CA GLU A 101 16.63 22.08 8.20
C GLU A 101 16.70 20.63 8.72
N GLN A 102 17.16 20.44 9.96
CA GLN A 102 17.17 19.12 10.60
C GLN A 102 15.77 18.52 10.77
N LEU A 103 14.77 19.35 11.13
CA LEU A 103 13.37 18.92 11.23
C LEU A 103 12.80 18.53 9.85
N ARG A 104 13.22 19.21 8.79
CA ARG A 104 12.84 18.87 7.42
C ARG A 104 13.44 17.53 6.99
N GLU A 105 14.68 17.25 7.34
CA GLU A 105 15.33 15.94 7.10
C GLU A 105 14.66 14.81 7.88
N CYS A 106 14.13 15.10 9.06
CA CYS A 106 13.29 14.17 9.83
C CYS A 106 11.91 13.92 9.18
N GLY A 107 11.60 14.65 8.09
CA GLY A 107 10.35 14.52 7.37
C GLY A 107 9.16 15.10 8.13
N CYS A 108 9.30 16.24 8.82
CA CYS A 108 8.17 16.88 9.49
C CYS A 108 7.20 17.63 8.54
N ASP A 109 7.56 17.81 7.25
CA ASP A 109 6.78 18.54 6.24
C ASP A 109 5.93 17.63 5.33
N GLN A 110 5.20 16.67 5.89
CA GLN A 110 4.67 15.58 5.06
C GLN A 110 3.33 15.95 4.42
N GLY A 111 3.38 16.30 3.13
CA GLY A 111 2.23 16.18 2.23
C GLY A 111 1.83 14.71 2.04
N CYS A 112 1.78 14.23 0.79
CA CYS A 112 1.32 12.87 0.56
C CYS A 112 2.34 11.80 1.00
N CYS A 113 1.92 10.86 1.86
CA CYS A 113 2.73 9.72 2.30
C CYS A 113 2.81 8.57 1.29
N VAL A 114 2.13 8.66 0.14
CA VAL A 114 2.18 7.64 -0.92
C VAL A 114 2.96 8.14 -2.13
N HIS A 115 4.17 7.61 -2.26
CA HIS A 115 5.05 7.84 -3.43
C HIS A 115 4.90 6.75 -4.51
N ASP A 116 4.22 5.66 -4.17
CA ASP A 116 3.99 4.53 -5.07
C ASP A 116 2.93 4.87 -6.13
N SER A 117 3.16 4.43 -7.37
CA SER A 117 2.22 4.54 -8.49
C SER A 117 1.07 3.53 -8.40
N GLY A 118 1.20 2.50 -7.55
CA GLY A 118 0.26 1.39 -7.46
C GLY A 118 0.32 0.46 -8.66
N ASP A 119 1.50 0.34 -9.26
CA ASP A 119 1.76 -0.62 -10.32
C ASP A 119 2.19 -1.97 -9.71
N PHE A 120 1.42 -3.01 -10.01
CA PHE A 120 1.59 -4.36 -9.48
C PHE A 120 1.54 -5.36 -10.64
N ASP A 121 2.72 -5.85 -11.03
CA ASP A 121 2.87 -6.90 -12.03
C ASP A 121 2.46 -8.26 -11.46
N THR A 122 1.42 -8.86 -12.05
CA THR A 122 0.93 -10.21 -11.71
C THR A 122 1.48 -11.28 -12.64
N ASN A 123 2.29 -10.92 -13.64
CA ASN A 123 2.94 -11.88 -14.51
C ASN A 123 4.01 -12.65 -13.74
N THR A 124 3.87 -13.97 -13.70
CA THR A 124 4.80 -14.86 -13.00
C THR A 124 5.73 -15.62 -13.95
N HIS A 125 5.67 -15.32 -15.24
CA HIS A 125 6.54 -15.94 -16.24
C HIS A 125 8.01 -15.66 -15.94
N GLY A 126 8.83 -16.71 -15.89
CA GLY A 126 10.25 -16.60 -15.57
C GLY A 126 10.58 -16.44 -14.09
N LEU A 127 9.58 -16.38 -13.19
CA LEU A 127 9.80 -16.46 -11.75
C LEU A 127 9.83 -17.91 -11.30
N ASP A 128 10.80 -18.27 -10.47
CA ASP A 128 10.74 -19.48 -9.66
C ASP A 128 9.85 -19.27 -8.42
N ASP A 129 9.67 -20.32 -7.61
CA ASP A 129 8.81 -20.25 -6.42
C ASP A 129 9.30 -19.25 -5.38
N LYS A 130 10.62 -19.05 -5.29
CA LYS A 130 11.22 -18.06 -4.39
C LYS A 130 10.95 -16.64 -4.88
N GLY A 131 11.18 -16.36 -6.16
CA GLY A 131 10.91 -15.05 -6.76
C GLY A 131 9.44 -14.67 -6.70
N LEU A 132 8.53 -15.64 -6.83
CA LEU A 132 7.11 -15.44 -6.59
C LEU A 132 6.82 -15.07 -5.12
N ALA A 133 7.39 -15.80 -4.16
CA ALA A 133 7.22 -15.50 -2.73
C ALA A 133 7.80 -14.13 -2.33
N ASP A 134 8.97 -13.78 -2.84
CA ASP A 134 9.62 -12.49 -2.60
C ASP A 134 8.78 -11.33 -3.16
N ARG A 135 8.16 -11.51 -4.34
CA ARG A 135 7.24 -10.54 -4.94
C ARG A 135 5.96 -10.36 -4.11
N ILE A 136 5.36 -11.47 -3.64
CA ILE A 136 4.20 -11.41 -2.73
C ILE A 136 4.55 -10.62 -1.47
N ALA A 137 5.70 -10.90 -0.86
CA ALA A 137 6.16 -10.21 0.35
C ALA A 137 6.42 -8.71 0.09
N ASP A 138 6.97 -8.35 -1.06
CA ASP A 138 7.14 -6.94 -1.46
C ASP A 138 5.80 -6.22 -1.61
N TYR A 139 4.85 -6.84 -2.31
CA TYR A 139 3.52 -6.25 -2.49
C TYR A 139 2.80 -6.11 -1.16
N GLN A 140 2.95 -7.06 -0.24
CA GLN A 140 2.40 -6.96 1.11
C GLN A 140 2.94 -5.74 1.86
N ARG A 141 4.27 -5.51 1.85
CA ARG A 141 4.86 -4.31 2.49
C ARG A 141 4.30 -3.01 1.90
N ARG A 142 4.16 -2.95 0.58
CA ARG A 142 3.61 -1.77 -0.13
C ARG A 142 2.14 -1.53 0.23
N VAL A 143 1.34 -2.60 0.28
CA VAL A 143 -0.05 -2.58 0.74
C VAL A 143 -0.16 -2.09 2.19
N ASP A 144 0.65 -2.62 3.09
CA ASP A 144 0.63 -2.26 4.51
C ASP A 144 1.01 -0.79 4.71
N ALA A 145 2.02 -0.29 3.99
CA ALA A 145 2.39 1.12 4.00
C ALA A 145 1.25 2.03 3.48
N ALA A 146 0.60 1.64 2.38
CA ALA A 146 -0.53 2.39 1.83
C ALA A 146 -1.75 2.38 2.78
N LYS A 147 -2.04 1.24 3.42
CA LYS A 147 -3.08 1.10 4.45
C LYS A 147 -2.81 1.98 5.66
N ALA A 148 -1.57 2.00 6.15
CA ALA A 148 -1.15 2.85 7.27
C ALA A 148 -1.31 4.34 6.92
N CYS A 149 -0.85 4.75 5.74
CA CYS A 149 -1.01 6.12 5.24
C CYS A 149 -2.49 6.50 5.14
N PHE A 150 -3.34 5.65 4.54
CA PHE A 150 -4.78 5.89 4.47
C PHE A 150 -5.42 6.06 5.86
N THR A 151 -5.10 5.16 6.79
CA THR A 151 -5.63 5.18 8.16
C THR A 151 -5.24 6.44 8.91
N ASP A 152 -4.04 6.96 8.67
CA ASP A 152 -3.57 8.20 9.25
C ASP A 152 -4.27 9.43 8.64
N LEU A 153 -4.43 9.46 7.31
CA LEU A 153 -5.15 10.53 6.60
C LEU A 153 -6.62 10.62 7.00
N VAL A 154 -7.27 9.51 7.37
CA VAL A 154 -8.66 9.51 7.88
C VAL A 154 -8.80 10.33 9.18
N LYS A 155 -7.74 10.45 9.99
CA LYS A 155 -7.74 11.22 11.24
C LYS A 155 -7.49 12.72 11.03
N GLU A 156 -6.99 13.09 9.86
CA GLU A 156 -6.51 14.43 9.55
C GLU A 156 -7.58 15.53 9.72
N PRO A 157 -8.88 15.35 9.39
CA PRO A 157 -9.89 16.40 9.63
C PRO A 157 -9.98 16.82 11.10
N ALA A 158 -9.99 15.86 12.02
CA ALA A 158 -10.02 16.13 13.46
C ALA A 158 -8.67 16.68 13.96
N ALA A 159 -7.56 16.11 13.48
CA ALA A 159 -6.22 16.54 13.84
C ALA A 159 -5.96 18.00 13.41
N LEU A 160 -6.46 18.44 12.26
CA LEU A 160 -6.35 19.82 11.79
C LEU A 160 -7.01 20.80 12.76
N VAL A 161 -8.23 20.52 13.22
CA VAL A 161 -8.94 21.38 14.18
C VAL A 161 -8.19 21.45 15.50
N ALA A 162 -7.71 20.30 16.00
CA ALA A 162 -6.91 20.25 17.22
C ALA A 162 -5.60 21.06 17.08
N ARG A 163 -4.85 20.87 16.00
CA ARG A 163 -3.61 21.61 15.74
C ARG A 163 -3.83 23.13 15.72
N VAL A 164 -4.92 23.61 15.13
CA VAL A 164 -5.25 25.05 15.13
C VAL A 164 -5.51 25.57 16.54
N ALA A 165 -6.24 24.80 17.37
CA ALA A 165 -6.50 25.17 18.76
C ALA A 165 -5.22 25.16 19.63
N ASP A 166 -4.33 24.20 19.40
CA ASP A 166 -3.04 24.10 20.09
C ASP A 166 -2.16 25.31 19.76
N ILE A 167 -2.04 25.66 18.47
CA ILE A 167 -1.28 26.83 18.01
C ILE A 167 -1.84 28.13 18.62
N LYS A 168 -3.17 28.27 18.68
CA LYS A 168 -3.81 29.43 19.31
C LYS A 168 -3.45 29.53 20.79
N THR A 169 -3.45 28.40 21.49
CA THR A 169 -3.06 28.32 22.90
C THR A 169 -1.59 28.69 23.08
N GLU A 170 -0.72 28.19 22.20
CA GLU A 170 0.71 28.50 22.18
C GLU A 170 0.96 30.00 21.99
N LEU A 171 0.37 30.63 20.97
CA LEU A 171 0.51 32.07 20.72
C LEU A 171 -0.05 32.91 21.88
N SER A 172 -1.17 32.50 22.47
CA SER A 172 -1.74 33.18 23.63
C SER A 172 -0.82 33.10 24.86
N GLY A 173 -0.18 31.94 25.08
CA GLY A 173 0.81 31.76 26.13
C GLY A 173 2.03 32.65 25.94
N ILE A 174 2.59 32.70 24.73
CA ILE A 174 3.73 33.58 24.40
C ILE A 174 3.34 35.06 24.60
N GLN A 175 2.13 35.46 24.19
CA GLN A 175 1.63 36.83 24.37
C GLN A 175 1.45 37.19 25.86
N ALA A 176 1.02 36.23 26.69
CA ALA A 176 0.91 36.42 28.14
C ALA A 176 2.29 36.58 28.79
N ASP A 177 3.25 35.70 28.45
CA ASP A 177 4.64 35.77 28.94
C ASP A 177 5.33 37.09 28.55
N LEU A 178 5.06 37.57 27.32
CA LEU A 178 5.55 38.86 26.84
C LEU A 178 4.98 40.06 27.61
N SER A 179 3.76 39.92 28.12
CA SER A 179 3.07 40.98 28.87
C SER A 179 3.35 40.92 30.37
N GLY A 180 4.11 39.92 30.82
CA GLY A 180 4.52 39.72 32.20
C GLY A 180 5.66 40.65 32.65
N ASP A 181 6.34 40.27 33.73
CA ASP A 181 7.44 41.05 34.32
C ASP A 181 8.70 41.00 33.42
N PRO A 182 9.10 42.12 32.78
CA PRO A 182 10.23 42.15 31.86
C PRO A 182 11.56 41.76 32.52
N ALA A 183 11.67 41.87 33.85
CA ALA A 183 12.86 41.50 34.60
C ALA A 183 13.04 39.97 34.72
N LYS A 184 11.97 39.20 34.47
CA LYS A 184 11.94 37.73 34.59
C LYS A 184 11.79 37.02 33.25
N THR A 185 11.45 37.75 32.19
CA THR A 185 11.26 37.18 30.85
C THR A 185 12.59 36.97 30.15
N ASP A 186 12.94 35.72 29.84
CA ASP A 186 14.02 35.42 28.90
C ASP A 186 13.54 35.73 27.47
N LEU A 187 13.92 36.91 26.97
CA LEU A 187 13.54 37.35 25.63
C LEU A 187 14.11 36.47 24.52
N LYS A 188 15.24 35.77 24.73
CA LYS A 188 15.82 34.86 23.72
C LYS A 188 14.97 33.60 23.60
N GLU A 189 14.60 33.01 24.73
CA GLU A 189 13.70 31.86 24.77
C GLU A 189 12.34 32.23 24.17
N LEU A 190 11.78 33.38 24.56
CA LEU A 190 10.48 33.83 24.06
C LEU A 190 10.50 34.10 22.54
N TYR A 191 11.62 34.64 22.02
CA TYR A 191 11.80 34.82 20.58
C TYR A 191 11.84 33.48 19.86
N ALA A 192 12.63 32.51 20.37
CA ALA A 192 12.70 31.17 19.80
C ALA A 192 11.33 30.47 19.81
N ARG A 193 10.57 30.56 20.91
CA ARG A 193 9.20 30.05 20.99
C ARG A 193 8.27 30.70 19.96
N ALA A 194 8.36 32.02 19.78
CA ALA A 194 7.57 32.72 18.76
C ALA A 194 7.92 32.28 17.32
N ARG A 195 9.20 32.03 17.04
CA ARG A 195 9.67 31.48 15.75
C ARG A 195 9.11 30.08 15.49
N VAL A 196 9.17 29.20 16.49
CA VAL A 196 8.61 27.85 16.42
C VAL A 196 7.09 27.89 16.21
N ALA A 197 6.36 28.70 16.97
CA ALA A 197 4.92 28.86 16.81
C ALA A 197 4.55 29.38 15.40
N ALA A 198 5.33 30.32 14.84
CA ALA A 198 5.14 30.80 13.47
C ALA A 198 5.31 29.68 12.44
N GLN A 199 6.23 28.75 12.68
CA GLN A 199 6.40 27.57 11.84
C GLN A 199 5.25 26.58 11.98
N HIS A 200 4.76 26.32 13.19
CA HIS A 200 3.57 25.49 13.39
C HIS A 200 2.38 26.03 12.58
N VAL A 201 2.19 27.36 12.54
CA VAL A 201 1.18 28.00 11.68
C VAL A 201 1.47 27.79 10.19
N HIS A 202 2.73 27.81 9.78
CA HIS A 202 3.12 27.60 8.38
C HIS A 202 2.76 26.18 7.91
N VAL A 203 3.08 25.17 8.72
CA VAL A 203 2.89 23.75 8.41
C VAL A 203 1.53 23.20 8.86
N VAL A 204 0.62 24.03 9.34
CA VAL A 204 -0.70 23.63 9.91
C VAL A 204 -1.52 22.73 8.96
N TRP A 205 -1.35 22.93 7.65
CA TRP A 205 -2.03 22.18 6.59
C TRP A 205 -1.35 20.85 6.24
N ARG A 206 -0.31 20.46 6.99
CA ARG A 206 0.40 19.19 6.82
C ARG A 206 0.87 18.99 5.38
N GLY A 207 1.53 20.01 4.82
CA GLY A 207 2.03 19.99 3.44
C GLY A 207 0.97 20.06 2.32
N PHE A 208 -0.33 19.95 2.61
CA PHE A 208 -1.39 20.03 1.60
C PHE A 208 -1.76 21.49 1.28
N LYS A 209 -1.36 21.98 0.10
CA LYS A 209 -1.62 23.37 -0.31
C LYS A 209 -3.11 23.61 -0.57
N GLN A 210 -3.82 22.60 -1.03
CA GLN A 210 -5.24 22.64 -1.34
C GLN A 210 -5.98 21.40 -0.79
N THR A 211 -7.31 21.49 -0.71
CA THR A 211 -8.17 20.34 -0.39
C THR A 211 -7.97 19.20 -1.37
N ASN A 212 -7.75 19.51 -2.65
CA ASN A 212 -7.55 18.49 -3.69
C ASN A 212 -6.26 17.70 -3.46
N ASP A 213 -5.16 18.33 -3.03
CA ASP A 213 -3.91 17.62 -2.74
C ASP A 213 -4.10 16.53 -1.67
N PHE A 214 -4.92 16.82 -0.65
CA PHE A 214 -5.28 15.87 0.40
C PHE A 214 -6.15 14.73 -0.16
N VAL A 215 -7.20 15.07 -0.91
CA VAL A 215 -8.12 14.08 -1.49
C VAL A 215 -7.40 13.17 -2.49
N ASP A 216 -6.49 13.72 -3.29
CA ASP A 216 -5.66 12.95 -4.23
C ASP A 216 -4.74 11.98 -3.49
N CYS A 217 -4.14 12.42 -2.38
CA CYS A 217 -3.33 11.52 -1.57
C CYS A 217 -4.15 10.41 -0.92
N LEU A 218 -5.30 10.74 -0.34
CA LEU A 218 -6.23 9.79 0.27
C LEU A 218 -6.71 8.77 -0.77
N CYS A 219 -7.04 9.22 -1.98
CA CYS A 219 -7.44 8.37 -3.10
C CYS A 219 -6.29 7.47 -3.56
N ARG A 220 -5.08 8.02 -3.67
CA ARG A 220 -3.88 7.26 -4.06
C ARG A 220 -3.59 6.15 -3.05
N ALA A 221 -3.63 6.44 -1.74
CA ALA A 221 -3.44 5.44 -0.70
C ALA A 221 -4.44 4.30 -0.78
N LEU A 222 -5.74 4.62 -0.93
CA LEU A 222 -6.77 3.60 -1.10
C LEU A 222 -6.58 2.80 -2.40
N THR A 223 -6.18 3.45 -3.47
CA THR A 223 -5.95 2.79 -4.78
C THR A 223 -4.78 1.83 -4.72
N VAL A 224 -3.64 2.24 -4.17
CA VAL A 224 -2.46 1.37 -4.02
C VAL A 224 -2.79 0.18 -3.13
N TRP A 225 -3.47 0.41 -1.99
CA TRP A 225 -3.93 -0.66 -1.12
C TRP A 225 -4.85 -1.64 -1.87
N SER A 226 -5.91 -1.14 -2.51
CA SER A 226 -6.90 -1.98 -3.20
C SER A 226 -6.28 -2.80 -4.34
N LYS A 227 -5.46 -2.16 -5.18
CA LYS A 227 -4.78 -2.84 -6.30
C LYS A 227 -3.78 -3.87 -5.80
N GLY A 228 -3.03 -3.56 -4.74
CA GLY A 228 -2.06 -4.48 -4.18
C GLY A 228 -2.71 -5.72 -3.57
N VAL A 229 -3.84 -5.56 -2.86
CA VAL A 229 -4.63 -6.69 -2.37
C VAL A 229 -5.08 -7.59 -3.52
N ALA A 230 -5.60 -7.01 -4.61
CA ALA A 230 -6.03 -7.78 -5.78
C ALA A 230 -4.85 -8.52 -6.44
N ALA A 231 -3.70 -7.86 -6.58
CA ALA A 231 -2.50 -8.47 -7.16
C ALA A 231 -1.96 -9.62 -6.30
N ILE A 232 -1.89 -9.44 -4.97
CA ILE A 232 -1.45 -10.48 -4.03
C ILE A 232 -2.38 -11.69 -4.10
N ALA A 233 -3.70 -11.49 -4.16
CA ALA A 233 -4.66 -12.58 -4.31
C ALA A 233 -4.30 -13.44 -5.53
N ILE A 234 -4.11 -12.82 -6.70
CA ILE A 234 -3.76 -13.51 -7.95
C ILE A 234 -2.46 -14.31 -7.78
N LEU A 235 -1.41 -13.69 -7.23
CA LEU A 235 -0.11 -14.33 -7.02
C LEU A 235 -0.17 -15.50 -6.03
N LEU A 236 -0.99 -15.41 -4.98
CA LEU A 236 -1.22 -16.52 -4.05
C LEU A 236 -1.96 -17.68 -4.71
N GLY A 237 -2.91 -17.39 -5.60
CA GLY A 237 -3.56 -18.43 -6.40
C GLY A 237 -2.56 -19.18 -7.29
N GLU A 238 -1.69 -18.44 -7.99
CA GLU A 238 -0.63 -19.03 -8.80
C GLU A 238 0.36 -19.85 -7.95
N GLN A 239 0.73 -19.36 -6.77
CA GLN A 239 1.59 -20.10 -5.84
C GLN A 239 0.96 -21.43 -5.41
N ALA A 240 -0.36 -21.43 -5.13
CA ALA A 240 -1.09 -22.64 -4.77
C ALA A 240 -1.15 -23.65 -5.94
N VAL A 241 -1.36 -23.19 -7.18
CA VAL A 241 -1.32 -24.04 -8.39
C VAL A 241 0.04 -24.71 -8.54
N ARG A 242 1.13 -23.92 -8.46
CA ARG A 242 2.51 -24.43 -8.58
C ARG A 242 2.82 -25.46 -7.50
N LYS A 243 2.43 -25.17 -6.26
CA LYS A 243 2.58 -26.09 -5.12
C LYS A 243 1.82 -27.39 -5.36
N CYS A 244 0.56 -27.31 -5.78
CA CYS A 244 -0.26 -28.49 -6.08
C CYS A 244 0.39 -29.37 -7.16
N HIS A 245 0.87 -28.78 -8.26
CA HIS A 245 1.58 -29.54 -9.30
C HIS A 245 2.88 -30.18 -8.80
N ALA A 246 3.64 -29.47 -7.96
CA ALA A 246 4.86 -30.02 -7.37
C ALA A 246 4.56 -31.22 -6.46
N ASP A 247 3.51 -31.11 -5.63
CA ASP A 247 3.06 -32.16 -4.73
C ASP A 247 2.49 -33.36 -5.51
N ALA A 248 1.72 -33.13 -6.57
CA ALA A 248 1.19 -34.17 -7.47
C ALA A 248 2.31 -34.92 -8.20
N ARG A 249 3.30 -34.21 -8.78
CA ARG A 249 4.48 -34.85 -9.39
C ARG A 249 5.26 -35.71 -8.39
N LYS A 250 5.43 -35.20 -7.17
CA LYS A 250 6.09 -35.96 -6.09
C LYS A 250 5.30 -37.22 -5.74
N ALA A 251 3.97 -37.12 -5.63
CA ALA A 251 3.10 -38.27 -5.38
C ALA A 251 3.16 -39.30 -6.51
N ARG A 252 3.13 -38.86 -7.79
CA ARG A 252 3.29 -39.73 -8.96
C ARG A 252 4.64 -40.46 -8.94
N CYS A 253 5.73 -39.77 -8.63
CA CYS A 253 7.05 -40.38 -8.49
C CYS A 253 7.09 -41.47 -7.39
N VAL A 254 6.45 -41.20 -6.24
CA VAL A 254 6.35 -42.20 -5.15
C VAL A 254 5.51 -43.40 -5.60
N TYR A 255 4.38 -43.16 -6.26
CA TYR A 255 3.50 -44.19 -6.77
C TYR A 255 4.20 -45.07 -7.82
N LEU A 256 4.89 -44.47 -8.81
CA LEU A 256 5.64 -45.17 -9.84
C LEU A 256 6.76 -46.04 -9.25
N ARG A 257 7.49 -45.54 -8.23
CA ARG A 257 8.53 -46.32 -7.53
C ARG A 257 7.96 -47.53 -6.78
N THR A 258 6.75 -47.41 -6.27
CA THR A 258 6.10 -48.48 -5.47
C THR A 258 5.37 -49.49 -6.36
N ASN A 259 4.90 -49.07 -7.55
CA ASN A 259 4.07 -49.86 -8.45
C ASN A 259 4.70 -50.06 -9.83
N THR A 260 6.04 -50.02 -9.93
CA THR A 260 6.75 -49.97 -11.22
C THR A 260 6.32 -51.06 -12.19
N VAL A 261 6.24 -52.32 -11.73
CA VAL A 261 5.85 -53.45 -12.59
C VAL A 261 4.43 -53.28 -13.14
N LYS A 262 3.47 -52.85 -12.31
CA LYS A 262 2.07 -52.65 -12.73
C LYS A 262 1.96 -51.55 -13.77
N GLU A 263 2.67 -50.44 -13.58
CA GLU A 263 2.66 -49.32 -14.51
C GLU A 263 3.37 -49.66 -15.82
N VAL A 264 4.45 -50.45 -15.80
CA VAL A 264 5.08 -50.98 -17.02
C VAL A 264 4.09 -51.83 -17.81
N LEU A 265 3.35 -52.74 -17.14
CA LEU A 265 2.32 -53.56 -17.80
C LEU A 265 1.19 -52.68 -18.36
N ALA A 266 0.69 -51.71 -17.60
CA ALA A 266 -0.35 -50.80 -18.07
C ALA A 266 0.08 -49.96 -19.30
N VAL A 267 1.34 -49.51 -19.32
CA VAL A 267 1.91 -48.81 -20.49
C VAL A 267 2.09 -49.76 -21.67
N TYR A 268 2.57 -50.98 -21.43
CA TYR A 268 2.68 -52.02 -22.47
C TYR A 268 1.33 -52.32 -23.12
N ASP A 269 0.29 -52.54 -22.31
CA ASP A 269 -1.07 -52.81 -22.80
C ASP A 269 -1.59 -51.65 -23.66
N ARG A 270 -1.33 -50.39 -23.26
CA ARG A 270 -1.67 -49.21 -24.05
C ARG A 270 -0.93 -49.16 -25.39
N LEU A 271 0.35 -49.51 -25.42
CA LEU A 271 1.18 -49.49 -26.64
C LEU A 271 0.77 -50.59 -27.63
N VAL A 272 0.51 -51.80 -27.16
CA VAL A 272 0.12 -52.93 -28.02
C VAL A 272 -1.31 -52.75 -28.56
N SER A 273 -2.21 -52.17 -27.77
CA SER A 273 -3.59 -51.89 -28.21
C SER A 273 -3.67 -50.82 -29.30
N HIS A 274 -2.63 -49.98 -29.47
CA HIS A 274 -2.55 -48.96 -30.53
C HIS A 274 -2.06 -49.49 -31.89
N HIS A 275 -1.53 -50.71 -31.96
CA HIS A 275 -1.05 -51.35 -33.20
C HIS A 275 -2.08 -52.28 -33.88
N GLY A 276 -3.34 -52.27 -33.43
CA GLY A 276 -4.39 -53.15 -33.97
C GLY A 276 -5.25 -52.55 -35.10
N CYS A 277 -4.90 -51.37 -35.63
CA CYS A 277 -5.71 -50.65 -36.63
C CYS A 277 -4.97 -50.39 -37.96
N GLU A 278 -3.88 -51.10 -38.26
CA GLU A 278 -3.25 -51.06 -39.59
C GLU A 278 -3.37 -52.45 -40.25
N ASP A 279 -4.19 -52.47 -41.31
CA ASP A 279 -4.21 -53.37 -42.48
C ASP A 279 -4.40 -54.88 -42.29
N ASP A 280 -5.66 -55.31 -42.35
CA ASP A 280 -6.06 -56.65 -42.84
C ASP A 280 -6.71 -56.50 -44.24
N ASP A 281 -6.00 -55.84 -45.17
CA ASP A 281 -6.30 -55.85 -46.63
C ASP A 281 -5.32 -56.79 -47.34
N LEU A 282 -5.39 -58.09 -47.05
CA LEU A 282 -4.77 -59.15 -47.86
C LEU A 282 -5.71 -60.35 -47.97
N ALA A 283 -6.73 -60.23 -48.82
CA ALA A 283 -7.34 -61.41 -49.44
C ALA A 283 -6.60 -61.72 -50.76
N PRO A 284 -6.15 -62.97 -50.97
CA PRO A 284 -5.38 -63.32 -52.16
C PRO A 284 -6.30 -63.49 -53.37
N GLU A 285 -5.80 -63.07 -54.54
CA GLU A 285 -6.29 -63.55 -55.84
C GLU A 285 -6.20 -65.08 -55.87
N GLU A 286 -7.26 -65.77 -56.30
CA GLU A 286 -7.15 -66.87 -57.28
C GLU A 286 -8.51 -67.38 -57.80
N SER A 287 -8.55 -67.57 -59.13
CA SER A 287 -9.45 -68.32 -60.01
C SER A 287 -10.85 -67.80 -60.34
#